data_AF-A0A2D0L826-F1
#
_entry.id   AF-A0A2D0L826-F1
#
_cell.length_a   1.000
_cell.length_b   1.000
_cell.length_c   1.000
_cell.angle_alpha   90.00
_cell.angle_beta   90.00
_cell.angle_gamma   90.00
#
_symmetry.space_group_name_H-M   'P 1'
#
loop_
_entity.id
_entity.type
_entity.pdbx_description
1 polymer ?
#
loop_
_entity_poly.entity_id
_entity_poly.type
_entity_poly.pdbx_seq_one_letter_code
_entity_poly.pdbx_strand_id
1 'polypeptide(L)'
;MNQQKSMTIYHYLLSRDAIMTLIIPIILYNIMYWIMGVGIAVLTVALYSGGLQLVSRQRNSLFIVFFIMASGGSHYLYLHGYTLFNINKESVFLSVSGALSVVVIFGFYSVIKQPIIRTIAEQAMPRLKSIPAYGTALYTRAWHEVTIAWILIFSLKAAGVYILSFQSNVPIDVIIFISGWPLTILMILFSFHWPKYRWKSNLNNINDK
;
A
#
# COMPACT_ATOMS: atom_id res chain seq x y z
N MET A 1 -15.92 -13.24 31.46
CA MET A 1 -16.47 -12.33 30.43
C MET A 1 -15.45 -11.24 30.16
N ASN A 2 -14.67 -11.35 29.08
CA ASN A 2 -13.69 -10.32 28.72
C ASN A 2 -14.37 -9.31 27.79
N GLN A 3 -14.62 -8.09 28.30
CA GLN A 3 -15.26 -7.02 27.57
C GLN A 3 -14.40 -6.62 26.36
N GLN A 4 -14.87 -6.97 25.17
CA GLN A 4 -14.26 -6.58 23.90
C GLN A 4 -14.53 -5.08 23.70
N LYS A 5 -13.62 -4.23 24.20
CA LYS A 5 -13.68 -2.77 24.07
C LYS A 5 -13.71 -2.42 22.57
N SER A 6 -14.74 -1.71 22.12
CA SER A 6 -14.85 -1.27 20.73
C SER A 6 -13.67 -0.36 20.40
N MET A 7 -12.73 -0.82 19.58
CA MET A 7 -11.64 0.02 19.09
C MET A 7 -12.20 1.02 18.08
N THR A 8 -12.54 2.21 18.56
CA THR A 8 -12.88 3.37 17.72
C THR A 8 -11.61 3.84 17.00
N ILE A 9 -11.72 4.28 15.74
CA ILE A 9 -10.62 4.76 14.87
C ILE A 9 -9.68 5.74 15.60
N TYR A 10 -10.24 6.54 16.50
CA TYR A 10 -9.50 7.49 17.35
C TYR A 10 -8.47 6.81 18.28
N HIS A 11 -8.81 5.68 18.89
CA HIS A 11 -7.90 4.92 19.75
C HIS A 11 -6.80 4.20 18.95
N TYR A 12 -7.06 3.90 17.67
CA TYR A 12 -6.05 3.33 16.79
C TYR A 12 -5.02 4.39 16.37
N LEU A 13 -5.46 5.60 16.01
CA LEU A 13 -4.56 6.71 15.66
C LEU A 13 -3.73 7.21 16.84
N LEU A 14 -4.27 7.15 18.06
CA LEU A 14 -3.54 7.45 19.31
C LEU A 14 -2.77 6.26 19.89
N SER A 15 -2.78 5.09 19.24
CA SER A 15 -1.98 3.96 19.70
C SER A 15 -0.49 4.27 19.50
N ARG A 16 0.34 3.78 20.43
CA ARG A 16 1.81 3.93 20.37
C ARG A 16 2.38 3.46 19.04
N ASP A 17 1.82 2.40 18.47
CA ASP A 17 2.21 1.85 17.18
C ASP A 17 1.88 2.80 16.03
N ALA A 18 0.69 3.38 15.99
CA ALA A 18 0.33 4.36 14.96
C ALA A 18 1.15 5.65 15.06
N ILE A 19 1.44 6.11 16.29
CA ILE A 19 2.30 7.28 16.51
C ILE A 19 3.70 7.00 15.95
N MET A 20 4.29 5.85 16.28
CA MET A 20 5.65 5.49 15.86
C MET A 20 5.78 5.16 14.37
N THR A 21 4.75 4.56 13.76
CA THR A 21 4.82 4.09 12.36
C THR A 21 4.24 5.07 11.34
N LEU A 22 3.50 6.08 11.78
CA LEU A 22 2.78 6.99 10.88
C LEU A 22 2.99 8.46 11.25
N ILE A 23 2.73 8.85 12.50
CA ILE A 23 2.80 10.26 12.89
C ILE A 23 4.26 10.77 12.92
N ILE A 24 5.16 10.07 13.61
CA ILE A 24 6.57 10.47 13.70
C ILE A 24 7.23 10.52 12.31
N PRO A 25 7.08 9.50 11.43
CA PRO A 25 7.58 9.56 10.06
C PRO A 25 7.09 10.78 9.26
N ILE A 26 5.81 11.16 9.37
CA ILE A 26 5.26 12.32 8.65
C ILE A 26 5.86 13.62 9.17
N ILE A 27 5.96 13.78 10.50
CA ILE A 27 6.56 14.98 11.10
C ILE A 27 8.05 15.06 10.72
N LEU A 28 8.77 13.95 10.85
CA LEU A 28 10.19 13.85 10.51
C LEU A 28 10.43 14.15 9.02
N TYR A 29 9.57 13.64 8.13
CA TYR A 29 9.60 13.95 6.71
C TYR A 29 9.49 15.46 6.48
N ASN A 30 8.46 16.10 7.05
CA ASN A 30 8.20 17.52 6.82
C ASN A 30 9.32 18.41 7.34
N ILE A 31 9.85 18.13 8.54
CA ILE A 31 10.99 18.87 9.11
C ILE A 31 12.22 18.73 8.21
N MET A 32 12.57 17.49 7.83
CA MET A 32 13.76 17.24 7.02
C MET A 32 13.62 17.77 5.60
N TYR A 33 12.42 17.73 5.04
CA TYR A 33 12.11 18.30 3.72
C TYR A 33 12.38 19.81 3.74
N TRP A 34 11.97 20.50 4.79
CA TRP A 34 12.12 21.95 4.91
C TRP A 34 13.59 22.38 5.07
N ILE A 35 14.39 21.60 5.79
CA ILE A 35 15.78 21.96 6.09
C ILE A 35 16.75 21.51 4.99
N MET A 36 16.57 20.29 4.49
CA MET A 36 17.59 19.58 3.70
C MET A 36 17.06 19.04 2.36
N GLY A 37 15.80 19.31 2.03
CA GLY A 37 15.16 18.89 0.78
C GLY A 37 14.69 17.43 0.78
N VAL A 38 14.05 17.03 -0.32
CA VAL A 38 13.33 15.74 -0.46
C VAL A 38 14.23 14.53 -0.20
N GLY A 39 15.44 14.50 -0.74
CA GLY A 39 16.29 13.30 -0.68
C GLY A 39 16.67 12.91 0.74
N ILE A 40 17.13 13.89 1.51
CA ILE A 40 17.52 13.69 2.92
C ILE A 40 16.28 13.43 3.78
N ALA A 41 15.13 14.03 3.45
CA ALA A 41 13.86 13.74 4.13
C ALA A 41 13.44 12.28 3.97
N VAL A 42 13.47 11.77 2.74
CA VAL A 42 13.12 10.38 2.43
C VAL A 42 14.09 9.41 3.10
N LEU A 43 15.39 9.70 3.02
CA LEU A 43 16.42 8.84 3.60
C LEU A 43 16.32 8.80 5.13
N THR A 44 16.10 9.95 5.77
CA THR A 44 15.93 10.05 7.24
C THR A 44 14.70 9.29 7.71
N VAL A 45 13.56 9.41 7.01
CA VAL A 45 12.34 8.67 7.33
C VAL A 45 12.51 7.17 7.11
N ALA A 46 13.24 6.78 6.07
CA ALA A 46 13.56 5.40 5.79
C ALA A 46 14.44 4.78 6.88
N LEU A 47 15.51 5.47 7.28
CA LEU A 47 16.39 5.05 8.37
C LEU A 47 15.64 4.96 9.70
N TYR A 48 14.82 5.96 10.02
CA TYR A 48 13.99 5.94 11.23
C TYR A 48 13.07 4.73 11.25
N SER A 49 12.35 4.49 10.15
CA SER A 49 11.37 3.41 10.08
C SER A 49 12.03 2.03 10.05
N GLY A 50 13.20 1.90 9.41
CA GLY A 50 14.03 0.69 9.45
C GLY A 50 14.60 0.41 10.84
N GLY A 51 15.08 1.44 11.54
CA GLY A 51 15.56 1.33 12.92
C GLY A 51 14.46 0.95 13.91
N LEU A 52 13.29 1.60 13.81
CA LEU A 52 12.11 1.28 14.61
C LEU A 52 11.72 -0.21 14.47
N GLN A 53 11.93 -0.78 13.30
CA GLN A 53 11.59 -2.15 13.01
C GLN A 53 12.58 -3.17 13.59
N LEU A 54 13.87 -2.85 13.55
CA LEU A 54 14.91 -3.65 14.22
C LEU A 54 14.64 -3.74 15.73
N VAL A 55 14.20 -2.64 16.32
CA VAL A 55 13.92 -2.55 17.77
C VAL A 55 12.58 -3.19 18.14
N SER A 56 11.52 -2.98 17.35
CA SER A 56 10.16 -3.43 17.70
C SER A 56 9.83 -4.88 17.34
N ARG A 57 10.69 -5.57 16.56
CA ARG A 57 10.40 -6.91 15.96
C ARG A 57 9.07 -7.00 15.20
N GLN A 58 8.40 -5.87 14.93
CA GLN A 58 7.21 -5.82 14.09
C GLN A 58 7.64 -5.98 12.63
N ARG A 59 7.83 -7.23 12.18
CA ARG A 59 8.20 -7.57 10.78
C ARG A 59 7.21 -7.02 9.73
N ASN A 60 6.03 -6.61 10.16
CA ASN A 60 4.92 -6.24 9.29
C ASN A 60 4.85 -4.75 8.90
N SER A 61 5.87 -3.91 9.16
CA SER A 61 5.86 -2.49 8.72
C SER A 61 6.88 -2.17 7.61
N LEU A 62 7.69 -3.16 7.16
CA LEU A 62 8.80 -2.92 6.22
C LEU A 62 8.29 -2.35 4.89
N PHE A 63 7.11 -2.80 4.45
CA PHE A 63 6.54 -2.35 3.18
C PHE A 63 6.26 -0.84 3.17
N ILE A 64 5.85 -0.24 4.29
CA ILE A 64 5.62 1.22 4.37
C ILE A 64 6.92 1.96 4.11
N VAL A 65 8.02 1.47 4.70
CA VAL A 65 9.37 2.00 4.49
C VAL A 65 9.78 1.89 3.03
N PHE A 66 9.58 0.72 2.42
CA PHE A 66 9.87 0.51 1.00
C PHE A 66 9.04 1.42 0.10
N PHE A 67 7.76 1.65 0.42
CA PHE A 67 6.90 2.58 -0.34
C PHE A 67 7.39 4.01 -0.26
N ILE A 68 7.74 4.47 0.94
CA ILE A 68 8.27 5.83 1.16
C ILE A 68 9.60 5.98 0.44
N MET A 69 10.51 5.01 0.55
CA MET A 69 11.79 5.03 -0.17
C MET A 69 11.62 5.00 -1.69
N ALA A 70 10.75 4.12 -2.21
CA ALA A 70 10.55 3.98 -3.65
C ALA A 70 9.89 5.22 -4.24
N SER A 71 8.81 5.71 -3.63
CA SER A 71 8.11 6.92 -4.07
C SER A 71 8.97 8.17 -3.91
N GLY A 72 9.57 8.34 -2.74
CA GLY A 72 10.40 9.51 -2.41
C GLY A 72 11.72 9.52 -3.18
N GLY A 73 12.36 8.37 -3.34
CA GLY A 73 13.56 8.21 -4.16
C GLY A 73 13.29 8.49 -5.63
N SER A 74 12.17 8.00 -6.17
CA SER A 74 11.76 8.32 -7.54
C SER A 74 11.56 9.82 -7.73
N HIS A 75 10.86 10.49 -6.80
CA HIS A 75 10.65 11.93 -6.87
C HIS A 75 11.96 12.71 -6.75
N TYR A 76 12.85 12.32 -5.85
CA TYR A 76 14.16 12.93 -5.71
C TYR A 76 14.99 12.85 -7.00
N LEU A 77 15.01 11.67 -7.64
CA LEU A 77 15.69 11.46 -8.91
C LEU A 77 15.11 12.36 -10.01
N TYR A 78 13.79 12.48 -10.08
CA TYR A 78 13.12 13.38 -11.02
C TYR A 78 13.55 14.84 -10.84
N LEU A 79 13.59 15.34 -9.60
CA LEU A 79 14.05 16.70 -9.30
C LEU A 79 15.52 16.95 -9.69
N HIS A 80 16.35 15.90 -9.74
CA HIS A 80 17.75 15.97 -10.19
C HIS A 80 17.92 15.73 -11.70
N GLY A 81 16.83 15.76 -12.47
CA GLY A 81 16.85 15.64 -13.92
C GLY A 81 16.81 14.21 -14.45
N TYR A 82 16.68 13.20 -13.59
CA TYR A 82 16.52 11.82 -14.02
C TYR A 82 15.05 11.53 -14.34
N THR A 83 14.69 11.60 -15.61
CA THR A 83 13.35 11.26 -16.10
C THR A 83 13.29 9.78 -16.49
N LEU A 84 12.64 8.96 -15.67
CA LEU A 84 12.32 7.58 -16.06
C LEU A 84 11.37 7.61 -17.26
N PHE A 85 11.70 6.81 -18.28
CA PHE A 85 10.89 6.64 -19.49
C PHE A 85 10.59 7.93 -20.28
N ASN A 86 11.47 8.94 -20.18
CA ASN A 86 11.35 10.24 -20.87
C ASN A 86 10.06 11.02 -20.52
N ILE A 87 9.56 10.85 -19.30
CA ILE A 87 8.36 11.55 -18.81
C ILE A 87 8.79 12.93 -18.30
N ASN A 88 8.35 13.99 -18.97
CA ASN A 88 8.70 15.38 -18.63
C ASN A 88 7.66 16.09 -17.76
N LYS A 89 6.49 15.48 -17.55
CA LYS A 89 5.43 16.03 -16.69
C LYS A 89 5.51 15.39 -15.31
N GLU A 90 5.68 16.20 -14.27
CA GLU A 90 5.83 15.72 -12.89
C GLU A 90 4.62 14.91 -12.43
N SER A 91 3.40 15.36 -12.75
CA SER A 91 2.15 14.65 -12.38
C SER A 91 2.11 13.24 -12.96
N VAL A 92 2.51 13.09 -14.22
CA VAL A 92 2.60 11.80 -14.93
C VAL A 92 3.70 10.94 -14.30
N PHE A 93 4.87 11.52 -14.06
CA PHE A 93 6.00 10.80 -13.47
C PHE A 93 5.64 10.25 -12.08
N LEU A 94 5.07 11.07 -11.20
CA LEU A 94 4.66 10.67 -9.86
C LEU A 94 3.56 9.61 -9.90
N SER A 95 2.59 9.74 -10.80
CA SER A 95 1.52 8.76 -10.97
C SER A 95 2.04 7.39 -11.43
N VAL A 96 2.93 7.36 -12.43
CA VAL A 96 3.51 6.14 -13.00
C VAL A 96 4.48 5.50 -12.00
N SER A 97 5.43 6.26 -11.45
CA SER A 97 6.42 5.75 -10.48
C SER A 97 5.75 5.25 -9.19
N GLY A 98 4.72 5.95 -8.70
CA GLY A 98 3.91 5.50 -7.57
C GLY A 98 3.18 4.19 -7.85
N ALA A 99 2.56 4.06 -9.03
CA ALA A 99 1.88 2.84 -9.43
C ALA A 99 2.86 1.66 -9.61
N LEU A 100 4.03 1.89 -10.21
CA LEU A 100 5.09 0.89 -10.33
C LEU A 100 5.64 0.47 -8.97
N SER A 101 5.76 1.39 -8.01
CA SER A 101 6.17 1.07 -6.64
C SER A 101 5.18 0.09 -6.01
N VAL A 102 3.87 0.28 -6.21
CA VAL A 102 2.84 -0.69 -5.77
C VAL A 102 3.07 -2.05 -6.39
N VAL A 103 3.23 -2.11 -7.71
CA VAL A 103 3.45 -3.36 -8.47
C VAL A 103 4.67 -4.12 -7.96
N VAL A 104 5.81 -3.45 -7.83
CA VAL A 104 7.08 -4.06 -7.41
C VAL A 104 6.99 -4.55 -5.97
N ILE A 105 6.53 -3.69 -5.05
CA ILE A 105 6.49 -4.02 -3.62
C ILE A 105 5.45 -5.12 -3.36
N PHE A 106 4.24 -5.01 -3.91
CA PHE A 106 3.22 -6.04 -3.74
C PHE A 106 3.62 -7.35 -4.43
N GLY A 107 4.26 -7.27 -5.59
CA GLY A 107 4.80 -8.43 -6.29
C GLY A 107 5.82 -9.17 -5.43
N PHE A 108 6.82 -8.47 -4.90
CA PHE A 108 7.85 -9.05 -4.03
C PHE A 108 7.25 -9.77 -2.80
N TYR A 109 6.34 -9.11 -2.10
CA TYR A 109 5.69 -9.69 -0.91
C TYR A 109 4.71 -10.83 -1.24
N SER A 110 4.10 -10.81 -2.44
CA SER A 110 3.31 -11.94 -2.94
C SER A 110 4.21 -13.16 -3.19
N VAL A 111 5.41 -12.98 -3.75
CA VAL A 111 6.37 -14.10 -3.97
C VAL A 111 6.81 -14.73 -2.65
N ILE A 112 7.00 -13.94 -1.60
CA ILE A 112 7.39 -14.43 -0.26
C ILE A 112 6.19 -15.02 0.52
N LYS A 113 5.01 -15.17 -0.13
CA LYS A 113 3.76 -15.69 0.46
C LYS A 113 3.26 -14.87 1.66
N GLN A 114 3.65 -13.61 1.73
CA GLN A 114 3.23 -12.67 2.78
C GLN A 114 2.56 -11.44 2.13
N PRO A 115 1.40 -11.61 1.49
CA PRO A 115 0.74 -10.52 0.78
C PRO A 115 0.50 -9.32 1.71
N ILE A 116 0.99 -8.14 1.33
CA ILE A 116 0.93 -6.92 2.16
C ILE A 116 -0.50 -6.58 2.56
N ILE A 117 -1.45 -6.74 1.65
CA ILE A 117 -2.85 -6.39 1.87
C ILE A 117 -3.45 -7.23 3.01
N ARG A 118 -3.09 -8.52 3.08
CA ARG A 118 -3.47 -9.39 4.20
C ARG A 118 -2.89 -8.86 5.49
N THR A 119 -1.61 -8.51 5.49
CA THR A 119 -0.89 -8.00 6.66
C THR A 119 -1.54 -6.72 7.19
N ILE A 120 -1.84 -5.76 6.32
CA ILE A 120 -2.54 -4.52 6.68
C ILE A 120 -3.94 -4.82 7.21
N ALA A 121 -4.69 -5.70 6.52
CA ALA A 121 -6.04 -6.06 6.94
C ALA A 121 -6.05 -6.74 8.32
N GLU A 122 -5.11 -7.64 8.60
CA GLU A 122 -4.98 -8.31 9.90
C GLU A 122 -4.57 -7.35 11.03
N GLN A 123 -3.80 -6.30 10.72
CA GLN A 123 -3.48 -5.23 11.68
C GLN A 123 -4.69 -4.34 11.95
N ALA A 124 -5.38 -3.90 10.90
CA ALA A 124 -6.55 -3.04 11.00
C ALA A 124 -7.75 -3.74 11.65
N MET A 125 -7.89 -5.06 11.41
CA MET A 125 -9.00 -5.85 11.92
C MET A 125 -8.50 -7.17 12.53
N PRO A 126 -8.06 -7.18 13.80
CA PRO A 126 -7.55 -8.38 14.47
C PRO A 126 -8.54 -9.56 14.51
N ARG A 127 -9.85 -9.28 14.40
CA ARG A 127 -10.92 -10.29 14.29
C ARG A 127 -10.77 -11.21 13.07
N LEU A 128 -10.00 -10.82 12.05
CA LEU A 128 -9.64 -11.70 10.93
C LEU A 128 -8.85 -12.94 11.36
N LYS A 129 -8.16 -12.89 12.51
CA LYS A 129 -7.42 -14.04 13.04
C LYS A 129 -8.29 -15.06 13.76
N SER A 130 -9.54 -14.69 14.09
CA SER A 130 -10.48 -15.57 14.79
C SER A 130 -11.53 -16.19 13.87
N ILE A 131 -11.49 -15.93 12.56
CA ILE A 131 -12.43 -16.55 11.62
C ILE A 131 -12.03 -18.03 11.39
N PRO A 132 -13.00 -18.93 11.17
CA PRO A 132 -12.72 -20.35 10.97
C PRO A 132 -11.87 -20.64 9.72
N ALA A 133 -11.87 -19.73 8.73
CA ALA A 133 -11.01 -19.84 7.56
C ALA A 133 -9.53 -19.52 7.87
N TYR A 134 -9.21 -18.85 8.98
CA TYR A 134 -7.85 -18.42 9.29
C TYR A 134 -6.89 -19.62 9.41
N GLY A 135 -5.68 -19.49 8.88
CA GLY A 135 -4.69 -20.58 8.86
C GLY A 135 -4.91 -21.63 7.77
N THR A 136 -6.02 -21.60 7.03
CA THR A 136 -6.26 -22.51 5.91
C THR A 136 -5.61 -22.04 4.61
N ALA A 137 -5.41 -22.97 3.66
CA ALA A 137 -4.97 -22.65 2.30
C ALA A 137 -5.96 -21.72 1.57
N LEU A 138 -7.26 -21.83 1.90
CA LEU A 138 -8.33 -21.03 1.33
C LEU A 138 -8.21 -19.55 1.71
N TYR A 139 -7.92 -19.28 2.99
CA TYR A 139 -7.65 -17.92 3.47
C TYR A 139 -6.45 -17.30 2.76
N THR A 140 -5.35 -18.05 2.67
CA THR A 140 -4.13 -17.56 2.02
C THR A 140 -4.34 -17.31 0.52
N ARG A 141 -5.10 -18.18 -0.16
CA ARG A 141 -5.43 -18.04 -1.58
C ARG A 141 -6.27 -16.80 -1.87
N ALA A 142 -7.31 -16.54 -1.06
CA ALA A 142 -8.17 -15.37 -1.24
C ALA A 142 -7.35 -14.06 -1.15
N TRP A 143 -6.39 -13.98 -0.23
CA TRP A 143 -5.52 -12.80 -0.11
C TRP A 143 -4.50 -12.67 -1.23
N HIS A 144 -4.01 -13.79 -1.78
CA HIS A 144 -3.18 -13.74 -3.00
C HIS A 144 -3.97 -13.25 -4.21
N GLU A 145 -5.22 -13.70 -4.39
CA GLU A 145 -6.09 -13.21 -5.47
C GLU A 145 -6.29 -11.69 -5.38
N VAL A 146 -6.55 -11.18 -4.16
CA VAL A 146 -6.64 -9.72 -3.93
C VAL A 146 -5.32 -9.02 -4.29
N THR A 147 -4.18 -9.57 -3.88
CA THR A 147 -2.86 -8.98 -4.18
C THR A 147 -2.57 -8.94 -5.68
N ILE A 148 -2.92 -10.00 -6.40
CA ILE A 148 -2.79 -10.06 -7.87
C ILE A 148 -3.69 -9.00 -8.51
N ALA A 149 -4.92 -8.82 -8.04
CA ALA A 149 -5.82 -7.78 -8.56
C ALA A 149 -5.23 -6.37 -8.40
N TRP A 150 -4.62 -6.08 -7.25
CA TRP A 150 -3.89 -4.82 -7.03
C TRP A 150 -2.72 -4.67 -8.01
N ILE A 151 -1.87 -5.69 -8.14
CA ILE A 151 -0.74 -5.66 -9.07
C ILE A 151 -1.21 -5.38 -10.50
N LEU A 152 -2.25 -6.08 -10.94
CA LEU A 152 -2.78 -5.98 -12.30
C LEU A 152 -3.36 -4.58 -12.55
N ILE A 153 -4.22 -4.09 -11.65
CA ILE A 153 -4.88 -2.78 -11.82
C ILE A 153 -3.87 -1.63 -11.77
N PHE A 154 -2.89 -1.68 -10.88
CA PHE A 154 -1.85 -0.65 -10.83
C PHE A 154 -0.87 -0.75 -12.00
N SER A 155 -0.63 -1.94 -12.54
CA SER A 155 0.12 -2.11 -13.81
C SER A 155 -0.63 -1.48 -14.98
N LEU A 156 -1.94 -1.75 -15.10
CA LEU A 156 -2.79 -1.15 -16.13
C LEU A 156 -2.86 0.37 -15.98
N LYS A 157 -2.95 0.89 -14.76
CA LYS A 157 -2.87 2.33 -14.50
C LYS A 157 -1.56 2.91 -14.99
N ALA A 158 -0.42 2.32 -14.62
CA ALA A 158 0.90 2.81 -15.02
C ALA A 158 1.04 2.85 -16.54
N ALA A 159 0.68 1.75 -17.22
CA ALA A 159 0.71 1.65 -18.67
C ALA A 159 -0.25 2.64 -19.34
N GLY A 160 -1.49 2.74 -18.85
CA GLY A 160 -2.51 3.64 -19.39
C GLY A 160 -2.12 5.10 -19.26
N VAL A 161 -1.68 5.53 -18.07
CA VAL A 161 -1.20 6.90 -17.85
C VAL A 161 0.02 7.20 -18.71
N TYR A 162 0.96 6.27 -18.82
CA TYR A 162 2.14 6.44 -19.67
C TYR A 162 1.77 6.62 -21.15
N ILE A 163 0.98 5.72 -21.72
CA ILE A 163 0.56 5.76 -23.13
C ILE A 163 -0.25 7.03 -23.41
N LEU A 164 -1.22 7.36 -22.55
CA LEU A 164 -2.08 8.53 -22.72
C LEU A 164 -1.32 9.84 -22.53
N SER A 165 -0.19 9.85 -21.79
CA SER A 165 0.61 11.06 -21.60
C SER A 165 1.25 11.59 -22.90
N PHE A 166 1.44 10.72 -23.90
CA PHE A 166 1.93 11.11 -25.22
C PHE A 166 0.84 11.68 -26.14
N GLN A 167 -0.43 11.56 -25.76
CA GLN A 167 -1.55 12.08 -26.55
C GLN A 167 -1.88 13.51 -26.14
N SER A 168 -1.77 14.46 -27.06
CA SER A 168 -1.96 15.89 -26.77
C SER A 168 -3.40 16.27 -26.42
N ASN A 169 -4.39 15.48 -26.86
CA ASN A 169 -5.83 15.80 -26.71
C ASN A 169 -6.50 15.17 -25.48
N VAL A 170 -5.74 14.50 -24.61
CA VAL A 170 -6.29 13.81 -23.45
C VAL A 170 -6.04 14.64 -22.18
N PRO A 171 -7.06 14.94 -21.36
CA PRO A 171 -6.90 15.63 -20.08
C PRO A 171 -6.26 14.69 -19.06
N ILE A 172 -4.95 14.49 -19.16
CA ILE A 172 -4.19 13.49 -18.39
C ILE A 172 -4.29 13.70 -16.88
N ASP A 173 -4.37 14.95 -16.42
CA ASP A 173 -4.47 15.26 -14.99
C ASP A 173 -5.82 14.81 -14.40
N VAL A 174 -6.91 14.86 -15.18
CA VAL A 174 -8.21 14.33 -14.78
C VAL A 174 -8.15 12.80 -14.66
N ILE A 175 -7.47 12.14 -15.60
CA ILE A 175 -7.28 10.69 -15.57
C ILE A 175 -6.42 10.29 -14.37
N ILE A 176 -5.35 11.02 -14.07
CA ILE A 176 -4.50 10.80 -12.90
C ILE A 176 -5.33 10.99 -11.62
N PHE A 177 -6.17 12.00 -11.55
CA PHE A 177 -7.03 12.26 -10.39
C PHE A 177 -8.03 11.11 -10.15
N ILE A 178 -8.76 10.69 -11.18
CA ILE A 178 -9.76 9.62 -11.09
C ILE A 178 -9.10 8.26 -10.82
N SER A 179 -7.95 7.99 -11.45
CA SER A 179 -7.17 6.77 -11.21
C SER A 179 -6.30 6.82 -9.94
N GLY A 180 -6.33 7.93 -9.20
CA GLY A 180 -5.60 8.13 -7.96
C GLY A 180 -6.33 7.56 -6.75
N TRP A 181 -6.84 8.46 -5.91
CA TRP A 181 -7.52 8.10 -4.66
C TRP A 181 -8.86 7.34 -4.86
N PRO A 182 -9.70 7.62 -5.87
CA PRO A 182 -10.97 6.89 -6.03
C PRO A 182 -10.73 5.43 -6.40
N LEU A 183 -9.80 5.17 -7.32
CA LEU A 183 -9.37 3.81 -7.65
C LEU A 183 -8.83 3.07 -6.43
N THR A 184 -8.03 3.76 -5.61
CA THR A 184 -7.48 3.17 -4.37
C THR A 184 -8.60 2.79 -3.39
N ILE A 185 -9.62 3.64 -3.23
CA ILE A 185 -10.80 3.33 -2.40
C ILE A 185 -11.55 2.11 -2.95
N LEU A 186 -11.79 2.04 -4.26
CA LEU A 186 -12.44 0.89 -4.89
C LEU A 186 -11.66 -0.40 -4.62
N MET A 187 -10.33 -0.34 -4.69
CA MET A 187 -9.47 -1.48 -4.40
C MET A 187 -9.49 -1.88 -2.92
N ILE A 188 -9.60 -0.92 -2.00
CA ILE A 188 -9.80 -1.20 -0.58
C ILE A 188 -11.14 -1.91 -0.36
N LEU A 189 -12.23 -1.40 -0.95
CA LEU A 189 -13.55 -2.03 -0.86
C LEU A 189 -13.55 -3.46 -1.43
N PHE A 190 -12.91 -3.64 -2.58
CA PHE A 190 -12.70 -4.97 -3.18
C PHE A 190 -11.94 -5.92 -2.22
N SER A 191 -10.91 -5.40 -1.54
CA SER A 191 -10.11 -6.18 -0.59
C SER A 191 -10.89 -6.64 0.64
N PHE A 192 -11.99 -5.96 0.99
CA PHE A 192 -12.92 -6.42 2.02
C PHE A 192 -13.98 -7.40 1.48
N HIS A 193 -14.51 -7.11 0.29
CA HIS A 193 -15.63 -7.87 -0.26
C HIS A 193 -15.20 -9.26 -0.78
N TRP A 194 -14.08 -9.32 -1.51
CA TRP A 194 -13.65 -10.53 -2.21
C TRP A 194 -13.33 -11.71 -1.27
N PRO A 195 -12.52 -11.54 -0.20
CA PRO A 195 -12.24 -12.65 0.70
C PRO A 195 -13.50 -13.17 1.40
N LYS A 196 -14.39 -12.26 1.82
CA LYS A 196 -15.67 -12.60 2.45
C LYS A 196 -16.56 -13.44 1.52
N TYR A 197 -16.62 -13.09 0.23
CA TYR A 197 -17.35 -13.87 -0.77
C TYR A 197 -16.77 -15.28 -0.92
N ARG A 198 -15.44 -15.40 -1.10
CA ARG A 198 -14.76 -16.69 -1.29
C ARG A 198 -14.90 -17.62 -0.08
N TRP A 199 -14.92 -17.06 1.14
CA TRP A 199 -15.11 -17.84 2.37
C TRP A 199 -16.54 -18.35 2.50
N LYS A 200 -17.55 -17.53 2.17
CA LYS A 200 -18.96 -17.93 2.19
C LYS A 200 -19.30 -18.97 1.14
N SER A 201 -18.82 -18.80 -0.09
CA SER A 201 -19.12 -19.73 -1.18
C SER A 201 -18.64 -21.15 -0.90
N ASN A 202 -17.52 -21.29 -0.16
CA ASN A 202 -16.98 -22.61 0.16
C ASN A 202 -17.61 -23.26 1.40
N LEU A 203 -18.16 -22.48 2.33
CA LEU A 203 -18.94 -23.02 3.45
C LEU A 203 -20.23 -23.69 2.97
N ASN A 204 -20.91 -23.10 1.99
CA ASN A 204 -22.12 -23.69 1.41
C ASN A 204 -21.80 -25.00 0.66
N ASN A 205 -20.66 -25.05 -0.04
CA ASN A 205 -20.23 -26.22 -0.81
C ASN A 205 -19.77 -27.42 0.06
N ILE A 206 -19.51 -27.18 1.36
CA ILE A 206 -19.21 -28.24 2.34
C ILE A 206 -20.51 -28.78 2.97
N ASN A 207 -21.54 -27.94 3.12
CA ASN A 207 -22.83 -28.35 3.69
C ASN A 207 -23.76 -29.04 2.69
N ASP A 208 -23.52 -28.87 1.39
CA ASP A 208 -24.26 -29.55 0.30
C ASP A 208 -23.64 -30.92 -0.09
N LYS A 209 -22.61 -31.38 0.63
CA LYS A 209 -21.99 -32.71 0.49
C LYS A 209 -22.22 -33.55 1.73
#